data_AF-A0A7K7WFK0-F1
#
_entry.id   AF-A0A7K7WFK0-F1
#
_cell.length_a   1.000
_cell.length_b   1.000
_cell.length_c   1.000
_cell.angle_alpha   90.00
_cell.angle_beta   90.00
_cell.angle_gamma   90.00
#
_symmetry.space_group_name_H-M   'P 1'
#
loop_
_entity.id
_entity.type
_entity.pdbx_description
1 polymer ?
#
loop_
_entity_poly.entity_id
_entity_poly.type
_entity_poly.pdbx_seq_one_letter_code
_entity_poly.pdbx_strand_id
1 'polypeptide(L)'
;QMAEQLMTLAYDNGINLFDTAEVYAAGKAEVVLGNIIKKKGWRRSSLVITTKIFWGGKAETERGLSRKHIIEGLKASLERLQLEYVDVVFANRPDPNTPME
;
A
#
# COMPACT_ATOMS: atom_id res chain seq x y z
N GLN A 1 16.52 -6.26 6.44
CA GLN A 1 16.80 -6.90 7.74
C GLN A 1 16.12 -6.16 8.88
N MET A 2 16.40 -4.87 9.12
CA MET A 2 15.72 -4.10 10.20
C MET A 2 14.18 -4.05 10.06
N ALA A 3 13.65 -3.73 8.87
CA ALA A 3 12.19 -3.66 8.65
C ALA A 3 11.46 -4.99 8.96
N GLU A 4 12.08 -6.12 8.60
CA GLU A 4 11.55 -7.45 8.89
C GLU A 4 11.51 -7.73 10.40
N GLN A 5 12.54 -7.32 11.13
CA GLN A 5 12.61 -7.48 12.58
C GLN A 5 11.53 -6.65 13.28
N LEU A 6 11.36 -5.39 12.89
CA LEU A 6 10.32 -4.51 13.46
C LEU A 6 8.91 -5.05 13.19
N MET A 7 8.64 -5.45 11.95
CA MET A 7 7.33 -5.99 11.58
C MET A 7 7.05 -7.32 12.29
N THR A 8 8.06 -8.18 12.43
CA THR A 8 7.94 -9.44 13.18
C THR A 8 7.62 -9.17 14.65
N LEU A 9 8.36 -8.27 15.29
CA LEU A 9 8.12 -7.92 16.69
C LEU A 9 6.71 -7.34 16.89
N ALA A 10 6.26 -6.48 15.98
CA ALA A 10 4.91 -5.93 16.01
C ALA A 10 3.84 -7.02 15.91
N TYR A 11 3.96 -7.91 14.93
CA TYR A 11 3.02 -9.01 14.71
C TYR A 11 2.98 -9.99 15.89
N ASP A 12 4.13 -10.38 16.41
CA ASP A 12 4.25 -11.31 17.54
C ASP A 12 3.66 -10.71 18.83
N ASN A 13 3.56 -9.37 18.93
CA ASN A 13 2.92 -8.66 20.03
C ASN A 13 1.47 -8.22 19.73
N GLY A 14 0.84 -8.80 18.70
CA GLY A 14 -0.58 -8.64 18.44
C GLY A 14 -0.96 -7.46 17.53
N ILE A 15 0.01 -6.70 17.00
CA ILE A 15 -0.29 -5.71 15.96
C ILE A 15 -0.61 -6.44 14.66
N ASN A 16 -1.81 -6.23 14.14
CA ASN A 16 -2.24 -6.78 12.85
C ASN A 16 -2.36 -5.71 11.75
N LEU A 17 -2.35 -4.42 12.10
CA LEU A 17 -2.48 -3.30 11.16
C LEU A 17 -1.13 -2.79 10.68
N PHE A 18 -0.92 -2.81 9.36
CA PHE A 18 0.30 -2.30 8.70
C PHE A 18 -0.07 -1.39 7.54
N ASP A 19 0.38 -0.14 7.63
CA ASP A 19 0.04 0.92 6.69
C ASP A 19 1.21 1.29 5.77
N THR A 20 0.88 1.60 4.51
CA THR A 20 1.83 2.04 3.49
C THR A 20 1.19 3.02 2.50
N ALA A 21 1.92 3.45 1.48
CA ALA A 21 1.43 4.27 0.38
C ALA A 21 2.27 4.02 -0.88
N GLU A 22 1.69 4.21 -2.06
CA GLU A 22 2.42 4.07 -3.33
C GLU A 22 3.62 5.02 -3.44
N VAL A 23 3.54 6.19 -2.80
CA VAL A 23 4.57 7.24 -2.84
C VAL A 23 5.74 6.97 -1.91
N TYR A 24 5.55 6.13 -0.88
CA TYR A 24 6.57 5.92 0.16
C TYR A 24 7.80 5.24 -0.43
N ALA A 25 8.90 6.00 -0.45
CA ALA A 25 10.15 5.63 -1.12
C ALA A 25 9.94 5.19 -2.58
N ALA A 26 9.01 5.84 -3.29
CA ALA A 26 8.63 5.50 -4.68
C ALA A 26 8.26 4.01 -4.85
N GLY A 27 7.33 3.53 -4.03
CA GLY A 27 6.85 2.15 -4.05
C GLY A 27 7.76 1.13 -3.35
N LYS A 28 8.99 1.48 -2.98
CA LYS A 28 9.91 0.54 -2.32
C LYS A 28 9.42 0.08 -0.94
N ALA A 29 8.66 0.92 -0.23
CA ALA A 29 8.06 0.55 1.05
C ALA A 29 7.08 -0.62 0.88
N GLU A 30 6.25 -0.59 -0.16
CA GLU A 30 5.30 -1.65 -0.50
C GLU A 30 6.00 -2.96 -0.88
N VAL A 31 7.08 -2.86 -1.67
CA VAL A 31 7.90 -4.04 -2.02
C VAL A 31 8.51 -4.68 -0.78
N VAL A 32 9.04 -3.88 0.15
CA VAL A 32 9.60 -4.40 1.41
C VAL A 32 8.51 -5.06 2.26
N LEU A 33 7.35 -4.40 2.41
CA LEU A 33 6.22 -4.93 3.18
C LEU A 33 5.73 -6.27 2.59
N GLY A 34 5.50 -6.32 1.27
CA GLY A 34 5.07 -7.53 0.56
C GLY A 34 6.05 -8.69 0.70
N ASN A 35 7.35 -8.41 0.52
CA ASN A 35 8.40 -9.40 0.70
C ASN A 35 8.43 -9.99 2.12
N ILE A 36 8.22 -9.16 3.15
CA ILE A 36 8.18 -9.63 4.55
C ILE A 36 6.96 -10.53 4.76
N ILE A 37 5.75 -10.11 4.34
CA ILE A 37 4.52 -10.90 4.47
C ILE A 37 4.70 -12.27 3.80
N LYS A 38 5.20 -12.28 2.55
CA LYS A 38 5.45 -13.51 1.79
C LYS A 38 6.50 -14.41 2.45
N LYS A 39 7.60 -13.84 2.94
CA LYS A 39 8.68 -14.58 3.60
C LYS A 39 8.23 -15.18 4.94
N LYS A 40 7.45 -14.44 5.72
CA LYS A 40 6.98 -14.87 7.04
C LYS A 40 5.83 -15.88 6.95
N GLY A 41 5.11 -15.90 5.82
CA GLY A 41 4.02 -16.85 5.60
C GLY A 41 2.84 -16.65 6.56
N TRP A 42 2.68 -15.43 7.11
CA TRP A 42 1.52 -15.11 7.93
C TRP A 42 0.24 -15.26 7.11
N ARG A 43 -0.82 -15.77 7.73
CA ARG A 43 -2.10 -15.93 7.06
C ARG A 43 -2.61 -14.55 6.65
N ARG A 44 -3.02 -14.39 5.39
CA ARG A 44 -3.56 -13.11 4.90
C ARG A 44 -4.75 -12.62 5.74
N SER A 45 -5.56 -13.55 6.26
CA SER A 45 -6.72 -13.28 7.11
C SER A 45 -6.39 -12.80 8.53
N SER A 46 -5.12 -12.87 8.97
CA SER A 46 -4.70 -12.33 10.27
C SER A 46 -4.01 -10.95 10.16
N LEU A 47 -3.97 -10.37 8.96
CA LEU A 47 -3.36 -9.06 8.69
C LEU A 47 -4.43 -8.07 8.23
N VAL A 48 -4.25 -6.81 8.61
CA VAL A 48 -4.95 -5.65 8.07
C VAL A 48 -3.90 -4.78 7.37
N ILE A 49 -3.93 -4.78 6.03
CA ILE A 49 -3.00 -4.04 5.18
C ILE A 49 -3.74 -2.85 4.59
N THR A 50 -3.19 -1.65 4.77
CA THR A 50 -3.75 -0.42 4.21
C THR A 50 -2.75 0.25 3.29
N THR A 51 -3.22 0.76 2.14
CA THR A 51 -2.40 1.60 1.26
C THR A 51 -3.13 2.88 0.88
N LYS A 52 -2.35 3.88 0.47
CA LYS A 52 -2.80 5.22 0.09
C LYS A 52 -2.45 5.52 -1.36
N ILE A 53 -3.42 5.99 -2.12
CA ILE A 53 -3.28 6.38 -3.54
C ILE A 53 -3.43 7.90 -3.69
N PHE A 54 -2.49 8.52 -4.40
CA PHE A 54 -2.52 9.90 -4.93
C PHE A 54 -1.27 10.23 -5.79
N TRP A 55 -0.11 9.65 -5.50
CA TRP A 55 1.18 10.03 -6.13
C TRP A 55 1.92 8.78 -6.62
N GLY A 56 1.50 8.22 -7.74
CA GLY A 56 2.10 7.02 -8.32
C GLY A 56 3.25 7.27 -9.30
N GLY A 57 3.44 8.51 -9.80
CA GLY A 57 4.46 8.78 -10.80
C GLY A 57 4.67 10.25 -11.16
N LYS A 58 5.46 10.47 -12.21
CA LYS A 58 5.86 11.83 -12.65
C LYS A 58 4.91 12.40 -13.69
N ALA A 59 4.26 11.57 -14.49
CA ALA A 59 3.33 12.03 -15.51
C ALA A 59 2.07 12.63 -14.88
N GLU A 60 1.39 13.51 -15.61
CA GLU A 60 0.19 14.20 -15.13
C GLU A 60 -0.92 13.22 -14.74
N THR A 61 -1.04 12.11 -15.47
CA THR A 61 -2.06 11.08 -15.23
C THR A 61 -1.65 10.02 -14.19
N GLU A 62 -0.45 10.14 -13.62
CA GLU A 62 0.07 9.24 -12.58
C GLU A 62 -0.07 9.83 -11.17
N ARG A 63 -1.03 10.74 -10.99
CA ARG A 63 -1.37 11.37 -9.70
C ARG A 63 -2.85 11.74 -9.60
N GLY A 64 -3.27 12.11 -8.39
CA GLY A 64 -4.62 12.58 -8.08
C GLY A 64 -5.58 11.45 -7.69
N LEU A 65 -6.87 11.74 -7.71
CA LEU A 65 -7.94 10.78 -7.37
C LEU A 65 -8.85 10.47 -8.56
N SER A 66 -8.42 10.77 -9.78
CA SER A 66 -9.16 10.37 -10.98
C SER A 66 -9.41 8.86 -10.99
N ARG A 67 -10.55 8.43 -11.53
CA ARG A 67 -10.89 6.99 -11.68
C ARG A 67 -9.75 6.20 -12.33
N LYS A 68 -9.10 6.76 -13.35
CA LYS A 68 -7.93 6.18 -14.02
C LYS A 68 -6.81 5.91 -13.02
N HIS A 69 -6.38 6.93 -12.28
CA HIS A 69 -5.24 6.79 -11.37
C HIS A 69 -5.57 5.91 -10.16
N ILE A 70 -6.79 5.96 -9.62
CA ILE A 70 -7.18 5.05 -8.53
C ILE A 70 -7.04 3.59 -8.95
N ILE A 71 -7.55 3.22 -10.13
CA ILE A 71 -7.49 1.84 -10.64
C ILE A 71 -6.04 1.44 -10.94
N GLU A 72 -5.29 2.28 -11.65
CA GLU A 72 -3.91 1.97 -12.06
C GLU A 72 -2.94 1.98 -10.88
N GLY A 73 -3.03 2.98 -10.00
CA GLY A 73 -2.21 3.11 -8.80
C GLY A 73 -2.45 1.98 -7.80
N LEU A 74 -3.72 1.60 -7.56
CA LEU A 74 -4.03 0.45 -6.70
C LEU A 74 -3.52 -0.85 -7.31
N LYS A 75 -3.70 -1.08 -8.62
CA LYS A 75 -3.17 -2.27 -9.30
C LYS A 75 -1.64 -2.36 -9.16
N ALA A 76 -0.93 -1.26 -9.36
CA ALA A 76 0.53 -1.21 -9.20
C ALA A 76 0.96 -1.44 -7.73
N SER A 77 0.19 -0.93 -6.78
CA SER A 77 0.44 -1.12 -5.34
C SER A 77 0.26 -2.60 -4.93
N LEU A 78 -0.81 -3.24 -5.39
CA LEU A 78 -1.07 -4.67 -5.17
C LEU A 78 0.01 -5.56 -5.77
N GLU A 79 0.50 -5.22 -6.97
CA GLU A 79 1.63 -5.91 -7.60
C GLU A 79 2.90 -5.80 -6.76
N ARG A 80 3.26 -4.60 -6.30
CA ARG A 80 4.43 -4.39 -5.42
C ARG A 80 4.29 -5.11 -4.08
N LEU A 81 3.09 -5.12 -3.51
CA LEU A 81 2.76 -5.81 -2.26
C LEU A 81 2.70 -7.34 -2.42
N GLN A 82 2.58 -7.84 -3.66
CA GLN A 82 2.31 -9.25 -3.95
C GLN A 82 1.02 -9.77 -3.28
N LEU A 83 -0.01 -8.93 -3.25
CA LEU A 83 -1.31 -9.22 -2.64
C LEU A 83 -2.42 -9.09 -3.68
N GLU A 84 -3.49 -9.88 -3.53
CA GLU A 84 -4.68 -9.76 -4.36
C GLU A 84 -5.55 -8.56 -3.96
N TYR A 85 -5.56 -8.22 -2.67
CA TYR A 85 -6.31 -7.10 -2.11
C TYR A 85 -5.61 -6.50 -0.89
N VAL A 86 -5.95 -5.24 -0.60
CA VAL A 86 -5.71 -4.54 0.68
C VAL A 86 -7.04 -4.44 1.44
N ASP A 87 -6.97 -4.34 2.77
CA ASP A 87 -8.17 -4.24 3.61
C ASP A 87 -8.79 -2.85 3.55
N VAL A 88 -7.95 -1.81 3.40
CA VAL A 88 -8.40 -0.43 3.16
C VAL A 88 -7.53 0.22 2.10
N VAL A 89 -8.19 0.83 1.10
CA VAL A 89 -7.57 1.78 0.19
C VAL A 89 -7.99 3.19 0.59
N PHE A 90 -7.02 4.05 0.86
CA PHE A 90 -7.24 5.44 1.23
C PHE A 90 -6.94 6.36 0.05
N ALA A 91 -7.73 7.42 -0.08
CA ALA A 91 -7.27 8.63 -0.74
C ALA A 91 -6.20 9.28 0.15
N ASN A 92 -4.97 9.45 -0.35
CA ASN A 92 -3.86 9.98 0.46
C ASN A 92 -4.13 11.43 0.92
N ARG A 93 -4.88 12.18 0.12
CA ARG A 93 -5.31 13.56 0.38
C ARG A 93 -6.51 13.91 -0.49
N PRO A 94 -7.24 15.01 -0.20
CA PRO A 94 -8.21 15.57 -1.13
C PRO A 94 -7.57 15.97 -2.47
N ASP A 95 -8.30 15.79 -3.56
CA ASP A 95 -7.95 16.22 -4.90
C ASP A 95 -8.89 17.34 -5.38
N PRO A 96 -8.44 18.60 -5.49
CA PRO A 96 -9.29 19.69 -5.98
C PRO A 96 -9.64 19.58 -7.47
N ASN A 97 -8.94 18.72 -8.23
CA ASN A 97 -9.12 18.57 -9.68
C ASN A 97 -10.00 17.38 -10.05
N THR A 98 -10.41 16.57 -9.07
CA THR A 98 -11.30 15.43 -9.30
C THR A 98 -12.61 15.67 -8.55
N PRO A 99 -13.78 15.68 -9.23
CA PRO A 99 -15.07 15.77 -8.56
C PRO A 99 -15.31 14.53 -7.67
N MET A 100 -16.16 14.68 -6.66
CA MET A 100 -16.57 13.54 -5.82
C MET A 100 -17.52 12.58 -6.58
N GLU A 101 -18.20 13.10 -7.59
CA GLU A 101 -19.22 12.45 -8.42
C GLU A 101 -18.64 11.83 -9.69
#